data_AF-A0A7J6V3Q4-F1
#
_entry.id   AF-A0A7J6V3Q4-F1
#
_cell.length_a   1.000
_cell.length_b   1.000
_cell.length_c   1.000
_cell.angle_alpha   90.00
_cell.angle_beta   90.00
_cell.angle_gamma   90.00
#
_symmetry.space_group_name_H-M   'P 1'
#
loop_
_entity.id
_entity.type
_entity.pdbx_description
1 polymer ?
#
loop_
_entity_poly.entity_id
_entity_poly.type
_entity_poly.pdbx_seq_one_letter_code
_entity_poly.pdbx_strand_id
1 'polypeptide(L)'
;MTTQVKEQLQSIHVHVPHHRSRYMLSQWEHICVIVTIGKNIDISMDAKGQIIELTMQPDTTDVIDLQRCASFIQAVILGFSIPVARVLLNRDNVYVDSINFTDINAEQQIPKQLDTNLLCRNINKTKSDIEQSTNTSIHMDNTKIYILGSTMCIKNYKDHLGQLISLYTRN
;
A
#
# COMPACT_ATOMS: atom_id res chain seq x y z
N MET A 1 -35.99 -1.84 31.80
CA MET A 1 -35.80 -2.20 30.39
C MET A 1 -34.68 -1.32 29.87
N THR A 2 -33.46 -1.85 29.89
CA THR A 2 -32.23 -1.09 29.69
C THR A 2 -32.06 -0.87 28.19
N THR A 3 -32.26 0.37 27.75
CA THR A 3 -31.91 0.82 26.40
C THR A 3 -30.41 0.65 26.24
N GLN A 4 -29.99 -0.35 25.46
CA GLN A 4 -28.62 -0.45 24.97
C GLN A 4 -28.36 0.76 24.09
N VAL A 5 -27.63 1.74 24.64
CA VAL A 5 -26.91 2.72 23.83
C VAL A 5 -25.85 1.91 23.10
N LYS A 6 -26.14 1.59 21.83
CA LYS A 6 -25.15 1.03 20.92
C LYS A 6 -24.17 2.19 20.66
N GLU A 7 -23.12 2.29 21.47
CA GLU A 7 -21.96 3.12 21.14
C GLU A 7 -21.59 2.77 19.70
N GLN A 8 -21.67 3.75 18.81
CA GLN A 8 -21.27 3.60 17.42
C GLN A 8 -19.75 3.42 17.41
N LEU A 9 -19.29 2.20 17.67
CA LEU A 9 -17.90 1.81 17.48
C LEU A 9 -17.55 2.09 16.02
N GLN A 10 -16.48 2.85 15.82
CA GLN A 10 -16.03 3.25 14.51
C GLN A 10 -15.53 2.01 13.75
N SER A 11 -16.09 1.77 12.56
CA SER A 11 -15.66 0.69 11.67
C SER A 11 -15.13 1.24 10.33
N ILE A 12 -14.16 0.54 9.74
CA ILE A 12 -13.61 0.83 8.43
C ILE A 12 -13.75 -0.40 7.56
N HIS A 13 -14.27 -0.22 6.35
CA HIS A 13 -14.38 -1.28 5.35
C HIS A 13 -13.31 -1.11 4.27
N VAL A 14 -12.57 -2.18 3.99
CA VAL A 14 -11.55 -2.23 2.95
C VAL A 14 -11.98 -3.24 1.88
N HIS A 15 -12.01 -2.77 0.63
CA HIS A 15 -12.38 -3.62 -0.51
C HIS A 15 -11.18 -4.36 -1.08
N VAL A 16 -11.33 -5.66 -1.28
CA VAL A 16 -10.33 -6.55 -1.90
C VAL A 16 -10.72 -6.80 -3.36
N PRO A 17 -9.86 -6.46 -4.34
CA PRO A 17 -10.06 -6.81 -5.73
C PRO A 17 -10.12 -8.33 -5.93
N HIS A 18 -10.99 -8.78 -6.84
CA HIS A 18 -11.23 -10.21 -7.08
C HIS A 18 -9.94 -11.02 -7.40
N HIS A 19 -9.00 -10.42 -8.13
CA HIS A 19 -7.74 -11.08 -8.47
C HIS A 19 -6.77 -11.25 -7.28
N ARG A 20 -7.00 -10.54 -6.16
CA ARG A 20 -6.23 -10.63 -4.91
C ARG A 20 -6.92 -11.46 -3.84
N SER A 21 -8.22 -11.74 -3.96
CA SER A 21 -9.01 -12.46 -2.95
C SER A 21 -8.38 -13.80 -2.55
N ARG A 22 -7.89 -14.60 -3.51
CA ARG A 22 -7.23 -15.89 -3.22
C ARG A 22 -5.95 -15.72 -2.37
N TYR A 23 -5.16 -14.68 -2.66
CA TYR A 23 -3.96 -14.38 -1.89
C TYR A 23 -4.31 -13.91 -0.48
N MET A 24 -5.32 -13.03 -0.36
CA MET A 24 -5.80 -12.54 0.93
C MET A 24 -6.29 -13.66 1.83
N LEU A 25 -7.09 -14.60 1.31
CA LEU A 25 -7.55 -15.77 2.06
C LEU A 25 -6.38 -16.64 2.54
N SER A 26 -5.35 -16.85 1.72
CA SER A 26 -4.17 -17.64 2.10
C SER A 26 -3.33 -16.98 3.20
N GLN A 27 -3.31 -15.65 3.27
CA GLN A 27 -2.52 -14.90 4.24
C GLN A 27 -3.37 -14.40 5.42
N TRP A 28 -4.65 -14.73 5.44
CA TRP A 28 -5.63 -14.13 6.35
C TRP A 28 -5.28 -14.35 7.82
N GLU A 29 -4.95 -15.58 8.21
CA GLU A 29 -4.58 -15.90 9.59
C GLU A 29 -3.40 -15.04 10.09
N HIS A 30 -2.40 -14.83 9.24
CA HIS A 30 -1.24 -14.02 9.58
C HIS A 30 -1.60 -12.53 9.72
N ILE A 31 -2.47 -12.02 8.85
CA ILE A 31 -2.99 -10.64 8.93
C ILE A 31 -3.79 -10.45 10.22
N CYS A 32 -4.67 -11.41 10.56
CA CYS A 32 -5.46 -11.37 11.80
C CYS A 32 -4.57 -11.33 13.03
N VAL A 33 -3.55 -12.20 13.10
CA VAL A 33 -2.61 -12.22 14.22
C VAL A 33 -1.90 -10.87 14.38
N ILE A 34 -1.43 -10.27 13.29
CA ILE A 34 -0.74 -8.97 13.34
C ILE A 34 -1.67 -7.85 13.84
N VAL A 35 -2.92 -7.81 13.35
CA VAL A 35 -3.88 -6.73 13.67
C VAL A 35 -4.48 -6.91 15.06
N THR A 36 -5.00 -8.10 15.37
CA THR A 36 -5.72 -8.35 16.63
C THR A 36 -4.77 -8.37 17.82
N ILE A 37 -3.64 -9.08 17.73
CA ILE A 37 -2.68 -9.15 18.85
C ILE A 37 -1.82 -7.88 18.94
N GLY A 38 -1.47 -7.29 17.80
CA GLY A 38 -0.58 -6.13 17.77
C GLY A 38 -1.26 -4.81 18.12
N LYS A 39 -2.57 -4.66 17.84
CA LYS A 39 -3.29 -3.38 17.93
C LYS A 39 -4.65 -3.45 18.62
N ASN A 40 -5.07 -4.62 19.14
CA ASN A 40 -6.36 -4.82 19.81
C ASN A 40 -7.56 -4.35 18.97
N ILE A 41 -7.52 -4.62 17.66
CA ILE A 41 -8.61 -4.29 16.72
C ILE A 41 -9.27 -5.59 16.28
N ASP A 42 -10.60 -5.59 16.24
CA ASP A 42 -11.35 -6.70 15.69
C ASP A 42 -11.35 -6.62 14.17
N ILE A 43 -11.14 -7.76 13.52
CA ILE A 43 -10.98 -7.85 12.08
C ILE A 43 -11.77 -9.05 11.56
N SER A 44 -12.65 -8.79 10.60
CA SER A 44 -13.46 -9.82 9.96
C SER A 44 -13.41 -9.67 8.44
N MET A 45 -13.59 -10.78 7.74
CA MET A 45 -13.65 -10.83 6.28
C MET A 45 -14.93 -11.53 5.87
N ASP A 46 -15.57 -11.03 4.82
CA ASP A 46 -16.73 -11.69 4.23
C ASP A 46 -16.37 -13.08 3.67
N ALA A 47 -17.36 -13.96 3.57
CA ALA A 47 -17.14 -15.33 3.08
C ALA A 47 -16.56 -15.39 1.65
N LYS A 48 -16.70 -14.31 0.86
CA LYS A 48 -16.16 -14.20 -0.50
C LYS A 48 -14.75 -13.60 -0.55
N GLY A 49 -14.23 -13.06 0.55
CA GLY A 49 -12.92 -12.41 0.60
C GLY A 49 -12.82 -11.14 -0.24
N GLN A 50 -13.91 -10.38 -0.32
CA GLN A 50 -14.05 -9.12 -1.07
C GLN A 50 -14.14 -7.90 -0.15
N ILE A 51 -14.59 -8.06 1.08
CA ILE A 51 -14.74 -6.97 2.05
C ILE A 51 -14.10 -7.40 3.36
N ILE A 52 -13.20 -6.55 3.86
CA ILE A 52 -12.61 -6.68 5.18
C ILE A 52 -13.17 -5.55 6.05
N GLU A 53 -13.74 -5.91 7.18
CA GLU A 53 -14.26 -4.98 8.19
C GLU A 53 -13.30 -4.93 9.37
N LEU A 54 -12.90 -3.73 9.74
CA LEU A 54 -12.10 -3.41 10.92
C LEU A 54 -12.99 -2.67 11.90
N THR A 55 -13.08 -3.16 13.13
CA THR A 55 -13.92 -2.56 14.17
C THR A 55 -13.09 -2.36 15.43
N MET A 56 -13.22 -1.18 16.05
CA MET A 56 -12.56 -0.93 17.33
C MET A 56 -13.16 -1.81 18.43
N GLN A 57 -12.29 -2.31 19.31
CA GLN A 57 -12.73 -2.91 20.56
C GLN A 57 -12.87 -1.80 21.62
N PRO A 58 -13.68 -2.01 22.68
CA PRO A 58 -13.79 -1.05 23.78
C PRO A 58 -12.44 -0.70 24.44
N ASP A 59 -11.49 -1.63 24.37
CA ASP A 59 -10.14 -1.49 24.93
C ASP A 59 -9.12 -0.88 23.94
N THR A 60 -9.54 -0.53 22.70
CA THR A 60 -8.66 0.11 21.73
C THR A 60 -8.44 1.58 22.09
N THR A 61 -7.19 1.95 22.38
CA THR A 61 -6.83 3.29 22.89
C THR A 61 -7.01 4.41 21.86
N ASP A 62 -6.71 4.14 20.57
CA ASP A 62 -6.58 5.19 19.56
C ASP A 62 -7.28 4.85 18.23
N VAL A 63 -8.13 5.77 17.76
CA VAL A 63 -8.76 5.73 16.42
C VAL A 63 -7.72 5.73 15.29
N ILE A 64 -6.54 6.30 15.55
CA ILE A 64 -5.44 6.38 14.57
C ILE A 64 -4.92 4.98 14.22
N ASP A 65 -4.88 4.06 15.18
CA ASP A 65 -4.42 2.70 14.94
C ASP A 65 -5.39 1.91 14.04
N LEU A 66 -6.69 2.24 14.06
CA LEU A 66 -7.67 1.70 13.12
C LEU A 66 -7.34 2.09 11.67
N GLN A 67 -7.02 3.38 11.45
CA GLN A 67 -6.61 3.90 10.14
C GLN A 67 -5.29 3.30 9.65
N ARG A 68 -4.34 3.06 10.57
CA ARG A 68 -3.08 2.38 10.24
C ARG A 68 -3.30 0.93 9.84
N CYS A 69 -4.19 0.21 10.54
CA CYS A 69 -4.55 -1.15 10.17
C CYS A 69 -5.23 -1.21 8.80
N ALA A 70 -6.14 -0.28 8.51
CA ALA A 70 -6.75 -0.15 7.20
C ALA A 70 -5.68 0.10 6.10
N SER A 71 -4.76 1.03 6.36
CA SER A 71 -3.66 1.35 5.43
C SER A 71 -2.71 0.17 5.22
N PHE A 72 -2.42 -0.60 6.27
CA PHE A 72 -1.62 -1.83 6.20
C PHE A 72 -2.29 -2.88 5.31
N ILE A 73 -3.58 -3.15 5.51
CA ILE A 73 -4.33 -4.11 4.70
C ILE A 73 -4.39 -3.63 3.25
N GLN A 74 -4.63 -2.34 3.03
CA GLN A 74 -4.62 -1.76 1.69
C GLN A 74 -3.26 -1.93 1.01
N ALA A 75 -2.14 -1.73 1.70
CA ALA A 75 -0.81 -1.97 1.14
C ALA A 75 -0.60 -3.45 0.76
N VAL A 76 -1.05 -4.40 1.58
CA VAL A 76 -0.99 -5.83 1.23
C VAL A 76 -1.86 -6.14 0.02
N ILE A 77 -3.04 -5.55 -0.09
CA ILE A 77 -3.92 -5.68 -1.26
C ILE A 77 -3.23 -5.16 -2.52
N LEU A 78 -2.55 -4.02 -2.43
CA LEU A 78 -1.77 -3.40 -3.51
C LEU A 78 -0.53 -4.20 -3.91
N GLY A 79 -0.20 -5.29 -3.23
CA GLY A 79 0.89 -6.19 -3.63
C GLY A 79 2.18 -6.08 -2.81
N PHE A 80 2.21 -5.22 -1.80
CA PHE A 80 3.33 -5.20 -0.85
C PHE A 80 3.36 -6.48 -0.02
N SER A 81 4.58 -6.93 0.31
CA SER A 81 4.75 -8.07 1.21
C SER A 81 4.39 -7.65 2.64
N ILE A 82 3.87 -8.60 3.43
CA ILE A 82 3.48 -8.36 4.83
C ILE A 82 4.63 -7.76 5.67
N PRO A 83 5.89 -8.25 5.58
CA PRO A 83 6.99 -7.67 6.33
C PRO A 83 7.25 -6.19 5.99
N VAL A 84 7.10 -5.81 4.72
CA VAL A 84 7.27 -4.42 4.26
C VAL A 84 6.10 -3.56 4.71
N ALA A 85 4.87 -4.03 4.52
CA ALA A 85 3.67 -3.29 4.88
C ALA A 85 3.57 -3.03 6.39
N ARG A 86 4.14 -3.90 7.24
CA ARG A 86 4.15 -3.77 8.72
C ARG A 86 4.74 -2.44 9.20
N VAL A 87 5.54 -1.76 8.38
CA VAL A 87 6.07 -0.42 8.70
C VAL A 87 4.93 0.58 8.96
N LEU A 88 3.80 0.47 8.25
CA LEU A 88 2.63 1.35 8.39
C LEU A 88 1.95 1.25 9.76
N LEU A 89 2.09 0.12 10.46
CA LEU A 89 1.51 -0.06 11.79
C LEU A 89 2.31 0.65 12.88
N ASN A 90 3.60 0.92 12.63
CA ASN A 90 4.56 1.34 13.65
C ASN A 90 5.10 2.77 13.44
N ARG A 91 4.93 3.36 12.24
CA ARG A 91 5.46 4.69 11.92
C ARG A 91 4.35 5.63 11.48
N ASP A 92 4.30 6.80 12.09
CA ASP A 92 3.21 7.77 11.90
C ASP A 92 3.25 8.47 10.54
N ASN A 93 4.44 8.67 9.99
CA ASN A 93 4.66 9.47 8.79
C ASN A 93 5.00 8.62 7.57
N VAL A 94 4.46 7.41 7.49
CA VAL A 94 4.63 6.52 6.33
C VAL A 94 3.28 6.28 5.69
N TYR A 95 3.22 6.45 4.38
CA TYR A 95 2.01 6.20 3.60
C TYR A 95 2.39 5.59 2.25
N VAL A 96 1.35 5.17 1.52
CA VAL A 96 1.50 4.63 0.16
C VAL A 96 1.08 5.72 -0.82
N ASP A 97 1.97 6.06 -1.75
CA ASP A 97 1.70 6.93 -2.89
C ASP A 97 1.69 6.11 -4.18
N SER A 98 1.07 6.63 -5.23
CA SER A 98 0.96 5.95 -6.53
C SER A 98 1.21 6.89 -7.69
N ILE A 99 1.87 6.39 -8.74
CA ILE A 99 2.15 7.14 -9.96
C ILE A 99 1.73 6.27 -11.15
N ASN A 100 0.97 6.84 -12.09
CA ASN A 100 0.64 6.15 -13.33
C ASN A 100 1.78 6.28 -14.34
N PHE A 101 2.06 5.19 -15.08
CA PHE A 101 2.99 5.27 -16.21
C PHE A 101 2.55 6.25 -17.28
N THR A 102 1.24 6.47 -17.44
CA THR A 102 0.70 7.45 -18.39
C THR A 102 1.09 8.88 -18.05
N ASP A 103 1.14 9.21 -16.75
CA ASP A 103 1.41 10.56 -16.28
C ASP A 103 2.90 10.86 -16.46
N ILE A 104 3.74 9.88 -16.15
CA ILE A 104 5.19 9.90 -16.40
C ILE A 104 5.48 10.15 -17.89
N ASN A 105 4.84 9.38 -18.78
CA ASN A 105 5.06 9.50 -20.22
C ASN A 105 4.62 10.87 -20.75
N ALA A 106 3.51 11.42 -20.22
CA ALA A 106 3.02 12.73 -20.61
C ALA A 106 3.97 13.86 -20.17
N GLU A 107 4.45 13.81 -18.93
CA GLU A 107 5.41 14.78 -18.39
C GLU A 107 6.72 14.81 -19.20
N GLN A 108 7.17 13.65 -19.65
CA GLN A 108 8.42 13.47 -20.39
C GLN A 108 8.26 13.52 -21.92
N GLN A 109 7.05 13.80 -22.42
CA GLN A 109 6.70 13.85 -23.86
C GLN A 109 7.08 12.57 -24.64
N ILE A 110 7.06 11.42 -23.98
CA ILE A 110 7.42 10.12 -24.56
C ILE A 110 6.20 9.58 -25.34
N PRO A 111 6.35 9.06 -26.58
CA PRO A 111 5.26 8.42 -27.29
C PRO A 111 4.62 7.29 -26.46
N LYS A 112 3.29 7.34 -26.30
CA LYS A 112 2.51 6.45 -25.40
C LYS A 112 2.76 4.94 -25.57
N GLN A 113 3.17 4.51 -26.75
CA GLN A 113 3.25 3.10 -27.13
C GLN A 113 4.67 2.49 -27.06
N LEU A 114 5.74 3.30 -26.99
CA LEU A 114 7.07 2.75 -27.24
C LEU A 114 7.73 2.14 -25.99
N ASP A 115 7.57 2.66 -24.77
CA ASP A 115 8.53 2.27 -23.70
C ASP A 115 7.97 1.97 -22.30
N THR A 116 6.67 1.75 -22.04
CA THR A 116 6.26 1.31 -20.69
C THR A 116 6.95 0.01 -20.28
N ASN A 117 7.07 -0.96 -21.20
CA ASN A 117 7.78 -2.21 -20.93
C ASN A 117 9.29 -2.00 -20.71
N LEU A 118 9.91 -1.10 -21.48
CA LEU A 118 11.33 -0.78 -21.33
C LEU A 118 11.59 -0.05 -20.00
N LEU A 119 10.76 0.93 -19.66
CA LEU A 119 10.76 1.64 -18.39
C LEU A 119 10.60 0.67 -17.22
N CYS A 120 9.58 -0.20 -17.25
CA CYS A 120 9.38 -1.23 -16.24
C CYS A 120 10.62 -2.13 -16.12
N ARG A 121 11.23 -2.52 -17.25
CA ARG A 121 12.45 -3.35 -17.23
C ARG A 121 13.63 -2.64 -16.61
N ASN A 122 13.84 -1.37 -16.94
CA ASN A 122 14.96 -0.58 -16.43
C ASN A 122 14.78 -0.26 -14.94
N ILE A 123 13.58 0.16 -14.53
CA ILE A 123 13.26 0.40 -13.12
C ILE A 123 13.42 -0.89 -12.31
N ASN A 124 12.99 -2.05 -12.83
CA ASN A 124 13.17 -3.32 -12.12
C ASN A 124 14.64 -3.72 -11.96
N LYS A 125 15.52 -3.37 -12.90
CA LYS A 125 16.96 -3.62 -12.78
C LYS A 125 17.61 -2.81 -11.65
N THR A 126 17.21 -1.55 -11.49
CA THR A 126 17.77 -0.62 -10.49
C THR A 126 16.91 -0.51 -9.24
N LYS A 127 15.85 -1.32 -9.13
CA LYS A 127 14.84 -1.21 -8.08
C LYS A 127 15.46 -1.27 -6.70
N SER A 128 16.25 -2.32 -6.42
CA SER A 128 16.82 -2.55 -5.10
C SER A 128 17.79 -1.44 -4.69
N ASP A 129 18.59 -0.94 -5.62
CA ASP A 129 19.53 0.16 -5.37
C ASP A 129 18.78 1.45 -5.04
N ILE A 130 17.70 1.74 -5.78
CA ILE A 130 16.87 2.91 -5.52
C ILE A 130 16.17 2.77 -4.17
N GLU A 131 15.52 1.64 -3.89
CA GLU A 131 14.83 1.36 -2.62
C GLU A 131 15.76 1.58 -1.40
N GLN A 132 17.00 1.09 -1.50
CA GLN A 132 18.00 1.26 -0.46
C GLN A 132 18.44 2.72 -0.31
N SER A 133 18.67 3.43 -1.43
CA SER A 133 19.13 4.82 -1.41
C SER A 133 18.07 5.79 -0.85
N THR A 134 16.79 5.58 -1.18
CA THR A 134 15.69 6.45 -0.78
C THR A 134 15.01 6.01 0.51
N ASN A 135 15.37 4.83 1.05
CA ASN A 135 14.69 4.18 2.16
C ASN A 135 13.17 4.03 1.91
N THR A 136 12.81 3.68 0.68
CA THR A 136 11.42 3.43 0.26
C THR A 136 11.25 1.98 -0.15
N SER A 137 10.03 1.46 -0.07
CA SER A 137 9.69 0.17 -0.68
C SER A 137 8.75 0.38 -1.86
N ILE A 138 8.99 -0.31 -2.96
CA ILE A 138 8.31 -0.07 -4.23
C ILE A 138 7.63 -1.36 -4.68
N HIS A 139 6.37 -1.23 -5.08
CA HIS A 139 5.64 -2.26 -5.80
C HIS A 139 5.24 -1.72 -7.17
N MET A 140 5.36 -2.52 -8.21
CA MET A 140 5.06 -2.09 -9.57
C MET A 140 4.08 -3.07 -10.19
N ASP A 141 2.95 -2.52 -10.62
CA ASP A 141 1.99 -3.17 -11.50
C ASP A 141 2.23 -2.73 -12.95
N ASN A 142 1.45 -3.27 -13.89
CA ASN A 142 1.57 -2.90 -15.30
C ASN A 142 1.19 -1.43 -15.59
N THR A 143 0.38 -0.81 -14.73
CA THR A 143 -0.19 0.52 -14.96
C THR A 143 0.31 1.57 -13.96
N LYS A 144 0.68 1.15 -12.76
CA LYS A 144 1.02 2.03 -11.64
C LYS A 144 2.26 1.54 -10.90
N ILE A 145 3.02 2.50 -10.41
CA ILE A 145 4.07 2.29 -9.41
C ILE A 145 3.50 2.73 -8.07
N TYR A 146 3.52 1.84 -7.08
CA TYR A 146 3.20 2.15 -5.69
C TYR A 146 4.48 2.31 -4.89
N ILE A 147 4.55 3.35 -4.07
CA ILE A 147 5.73 3.69 -3.28
C ILE A 147 5.29 3.83 -1.84
N LEU A 148 5.92 3.07 -0.96
CA LEU A 148 5.73 3.14 0.48
C LEU A 148 6.92 3.87 1.09
N GLY A 149 6.66 4.95 1.82
CA GLY A 149 7.69 5.75 2.47
C GLY A 149 7.15 6.99 3.16
N SER A 150 8.06 7.80 3.69
CA SER A 150 7.72 9.15 4.16
C SER A 150 7.61 10.14 3.01
N THR A 151 6.99 11.30 3.24
CA THR A 151 6.84 12.34 2.20
C THR A 151 8.17 12.73 1.58
N MET A 152 9.21 12.90 2.40
CA MET A 152 10.54 13.26 1.91
C MET A 152 11.16 12.12 1.08
N CYS A 153 11.07 10.88 1.58
CA CYS A 153 11.58 9.71 0.87
C CYS A 153 10.88 9.48 -0.47
N ILE A 154 9.55 9.64 -0.51
CA ILE A 154 8.76 9.51 -1.74
C ILE A 154 9.12 10.62 -2.73
N LYS A 155 9.30 11.85 -2.27
CA LYS A 155 9.76 12.95 -3.13
C LYS A 155 11.13 12.64 -3.74
N ASN A 156 12.09 12.22 -2.92
CA ASN A 156 13.42 11.84 -3.40
C ASN A 156 13.34 10.70 -4.42
N TYR A 157 12.45 9.72 -4.21
CA TYR A 157 12.21 8.66 -5.19
C TYR A 157 11.70 9.19 -6.53
N LYS A 158 10.71 10.09 -6.51
CA LYS A 158 10.16 10.72 -7.72
C LYS A 158 11.23 11.48 -8.49
N ASP A 159 12.10 12.20 -7.79
CA ASP A 159 13.22 12.94 -8.41
C ASP A 159 14.23 11.98 -9.06
N HIS A 160 14.60 10.88 -8.38
CA HIS A 160 15.47 9.84 -8.96
C HIS A 160 14.83 9.14 -10.16
N LEU A 161 13.52 8.87 -10.10
CA LEU A 161 12.77 8.28 -11.22
C LEU A 161 12.82 9.22 -12.44
N GLY A 162 12.57 10.52 -12.25
CA GLY A 162 12.65 11.50 -13.32
C GLY A 162 14.04 11.57 -13.98
N GLN A 163 15.11 11.53 -13.17
CA GLN A 163 16.47 11.47 -13.68
C GLN A 163 16.72 10.19 -14.49
N LEU A 164 16.34 9.04 -13.95
CA LEU A 164 16.49 7.74 -14.60
C LEU A 164 15.80 7.72 -15.97
N ILE A 165 14.58 8.25 -16.04
CA ILE A 165 13.83 8.32 -17.29
C ILE A 165 14.52 9.25 -18.29
N SER A 166 14.96 10.44 -17.85
CA SER A 166 15.65 11.40 -18.72
C SER A 166 16.90 10.85 -19.40
N LEU A 167 17.60 9.90 -18.75
CA LEU A 167 18.76 9.22 -19.33
C LEU A 167 18.38 8.29 -20.49
N TYR A 168 17.18 7.70 -20.43
CA TYR A 168 16.69 6.80 -21.47
C TYR A 168 16.01 7.54 -22.62
N THR A 169 15.45 8.73 -22.39
CA THR A 169 14.80 9.54 -23.44
C THR A 169 15.79 10.36 -24.27
N ARG A 170 17.03 10.55 -23.81
CA ARG A 170 18.07 11.36 -24.48
C ARG A 170 18.98 10.59 -25.45
N ASN A 171 18.78 9.27 -25.58
CA ASN A 171 19.45 8.43 -26.57
C ASN A 171 18.48 8.08 -27.70
#